data_AF-A0A975EX30-F1
#
_entry.id   AF-A0A975EX30-F1
#
_cell.length_a   1.000
_cell.length_b   1.000
_cell.length_c   1.000
_cell.angle_alpha   90.00
_cell.angle_beta   90.00
_cell.angle_gamma   90.00
#
_symmetry.space_group_name_H-M   'P 1'
#
loop_
_entity.id
_entity.type
_entity.pdbx_description
1 polymer ?
#
loop_
_entity_poly.entity_id
_entity_poly.type
_entity_poly.pdbx_seq_one_letter_code
_entity_poly.pdbx_strand_id
1 'polypeptide(L)'
;MENAAEAQIPIRPPYGIQLNRFGMMLDLRSEGYLAAPHFQAFYNMIMDRYMRPVARLLLGTYGYDQQTFGFSIQYNPDKDKDLNPHTDASAATLNININLPNESFTGSEVDFQNHSAGRTVRTVFKPGLAIIHRGNVPHATHPITSGQRSNPVTWLYGERMQIPRGHSSSYGGVGVASPGVAIPQEVSAQERWQVPTAPKDEFAPF
;
A
#
# COMPACT_ATOMS: atom_id res chain seq x y z
N MET A 1 7.45 -0.55 17.43
CA MET A 1 6.60 0.59 17.02
C MET A 1 5.94 1.28 18.22
N GLU A 2 5.76 0.59 19.36
CA GLU A 2 5.19 1.15 20.59
C GLU A 2 5.87 2.42 21.08
N ASN A 3 7.20 2.44 21.20
CA ASN A 3 7.95 3.64 21.62
C ASN A 3 7.73 4.86 20.71
N ALA A 4 7.42 4.65 19.42
CA ALA A 4 7.13 5.74 18.48
C ALA A 4 5.68 6.24 18.61
N ALA A 5 4.74 5.34 18.92
CA ALA A 5 3.35 5.70 19.22
C ALA A 5 3.22 6.48 20.54
N GLU A 6 4.12 6.23 21.49
CA GLU A 6 4.18 6.92 22.78
C GLU A 6 4.97 8.24 22.75
N ALA A 7 5.73 8.50 21.67
CA ALA A 7 6.71 9.59 21.58
C ALA A 7 6.11 11.02 21.52
N GLN A 8 4.79 11.19 21.67
CA GLN A 8 4.07 12.47 21.51
C GLN A 8 4.31 13.16 20.14
N ILE A 9 4.88 12.44 19.17
CA ILE A 9 4.98 12.90 17.78
C ILE A 9 3.55 12.91 17.22
N PRO A 10 3.09 14.00 16.56
CA PRO A 10 1.74 14.05 16.02
C PRO A 10 1.44 12.87 15.09
N ILE A 11 0.62 11.95 15.57
CA ILE A 11 0.12 10.81 14.79
C ILE A 11 -1.18 11.26 14.13
N ARG A 12 -1.13 11.61 12.85
CA ARG A 12 -2.35 11.91 12.09
C ARG A 12 -2.86 10.61 11.46
N PRO A 13 -4.15 10.27 11.61
CA PRO A 13 -4.73 9.18 10.82
C PRO A 13 -4.55 9.53 9.33
N PRO A 14 -4.26 8.55 8.45
CA PRO A 14 -4.21 8.81 7.02
C PRO A 14 -5.57 9.36 6.60
N TYR A 15 -5.62 10.55 6.00
CA TYR A 15 -6.89 11.12 5.54
C TYR A 15 -7.52 10.17 4.52
N GLY A 16 -8.77 9.75 4.76
CA GLY A 16 -9.46 8.67 4.03
C GLY A 16 -9.44 7.29 4.71
N ILE A 17 -8.53 7.09 5.67
CA ILE A 17 -8.47 5.92 6.57
C ILE A 17 -8.75 6.43 7.99
N GLN A 18 -10.02 6.58 8.34
CA GLN A 18 -10.48 6.99 9.67
C GLN A 18 -10.02 6.05 10.83
N LEU A 19 -9.25 5.02 10.53
CA LEU A 19 -9.18 3.79 11.31
C LEU A 19 -7.86 3.55 12.05
N ASN A 20 -6.87 4.44 12.00
CA ASN A 20 -5.65 4.20 12.79
C ASN A 20 -5.09 5.42 13.51
N ARG A 21 -5.33 5.48 14.82
CA ARG A 21 -4.80 6.50 15.73
C ARG A 21 -3.32 6.30 16.10
N PHE A 22 -2.72 5.17 15.73
CA PHE A 22 -1.32 4.82 16.02
C PHE A 22 -0.49 4.57 14.75
N GLY A 23 -1.04 4.93 13.58
CA GLY A 23 -0.41 4.76 12.28
C GLY A 23 0.48 5.93 11.94
N MET A 24 1.64 5.65 11.36
CA MET A 24 2.60 6.68 10.99
C MET A 24 2.59 6.88 9.49
N MET A 25 2.67 8.13 9.04
CA MET A 25 2.99 8.43 7.66
C MET A 25 4.47 8.10 7.43
N LEU A 26 4.78 7.41 6.34
CA LEU A 26 6.14 6.99 6.01
C LEU A 26 6.75 7.84 4.88
N ASP A 27 5.89 8.40 4.03
CA ASP A 27 6.29 9.26 2.91
C ASP A 27 6.66 10.66 3.39
N LEU A 28 7.86 11.13 3.00
CA LEU A 28 8.41 12.44 3.34
C LEU A 28 7.54 13.64 2.95
N ARG A 29 6.64 13.46 1.98
CA ARG A 29 5.71 14.52 1.52
C ARG A 29 4.51 14.67 2.45
N SER A 30 4.36 13.77 3.41
CA SER A 30 3.28 13.81 4.39
C SER A 30 3.70 14.61 5.62
N GLU A 31 2.82 15.50 6.08
CA GLU A 31 3.05 16.20 7.34
C GLU A 31 3.12 15.18 8.51
N GLY A 32 4.15 15.29 9.35
CA GLY A 32 4.35 14.40 10.51
C GLY A 32 4.88 13.00 10.17
N TYR A 33 5.47 12.80 9.00
CA TYR A 33 6.07 11.51 8.62
C TYR A 33 7.22 11.08 9.55
N LEU A 34 7.50 9.77 9.58
CA LEU A 34 8.61 9.20 10.33
C LEU A 34 9.97 9.60 9.70
N ALA A 35 10.48 10.77 10.08
CA ALA A 35 11.66 11.39 9.49
C ALA A 35 13.02 10.81 9.91
N ALA A 36 13.04 9.70 10.68
CA ALA A 36 14.28 9.06 11.10
C ALA A 36 15.13 8.63 9.87
N PRO A 37 16.37 9.12 9.68
CA PRO A 37 17.12 8.91 8.44
C PRO A 37 17.32 7.44 8.06
N HIS A 38 17.64 6.60 9.05
CA HIS A 38 17.81 5.16 8.82
C HIS A 38 16.49 4.48 8.42
N PHE A 39 15.37 4.93 8.97
CA PHE A 39 14.06 4.42 8.58
C PHE A 39 13.70 4.85 7.17
N GLN A 40 13.94 6.11 6.80
CA GLN A 40 13.70 6.61 5.45
C GLN A 40 14.56 5.89 4.40
N ALA A 41 15.83 5.62 4.71
CA ALA A 41 16.69 4.79 3.86
C ALA A 41 16.15 3.36 3.70
N PHE A 42 15.67 2.76 4.80
CA PHE A 42 15.05 1.43 4.79
C PHE A 42 13.74 1.39 3.98
N TYR A 43 12.88 2.39 4.16
CA TYR A 43 11.64 2.55 3.40
C TYR A 43 11.92 2.64 1.89
N ASN A 44 12.85 3.50 1.48
CA ASN A 44 13.25 3.63 0.07
C ASN A 44 13.84 2.33 -0.48
N MET A 45 14.64 1.61 0.31
CA MET A 45 15.16 0.30 -0.07
C MET A 45 14.02 -0.72 -0.31
N ILE A 46 12.98 -0.76 0.53
CA ILE A 46 11.80 -1.62 0.30
C ILE A 46 11.15 -1.28 -1.04
N MET A 47 10.89 0.01 -1.29
CA MET A 47 10.23 0.45 -2.52
C MET A 47 11.07 0.12 -3.75
N ASP A 48 12.37 0.40 -3.70
CA ASP A 48 13.24 0.37 -4.87
C ASP A 48 13.79 -1.01 -5.19
N ARG A 49 14.22 -1.76 -4.18
CA ARG A 49 14.88 -3.05 -4.39
C ARG A 49 13.89 -4.21 -4.46
N TYR A 50 12.71 -4.07 -3.86
CA TYR A 50 11.76 -5.17 -3.69
C TYR A 50 10.39 -4.88 -4.31
N MET A 51 9.66 -3.87 -3.81
CA MET A 51 8.27 -3.66 -4.21
C MET A 51 8.15 -3.42 -5.72
N ARG A 52 8.94 -2.49 -6.28
CA ARG A 52 8.82 -2.10 -7.68
C ARG A 52 9.14 -3.23 -8.66
N PRO A 53 10.28 -3.94 -8.55
CA PRO A 53 10.57 -5.03 -9.47
C PRO A 53 9.55 -6.19 -9.38
N VAL A 54 9.10 -6.52 -8.17
CA VAL A 54 8.10 -7.58 -7.94
C VAL A 54 6.73 -7.17 -8.50
N ALA A 55 6.29 -5.92 -8.30
CA ALA A 55 5.04 -5.41 -8.84
C ALA A 55 5.05 -5.41 -10.37
N ARG A 56 6.16 -4.99 -10.99
CA ARG A 56 6.32 -5.03 -12.45
C ARG A 56 6.21 -6.45 -12.99
N LEU A 57 6.83 -7.42 -12.31
CA LEU A 57 6.82 -8.83 -12.70
C LEU A 57 5.43 -9.47 -12.56
N LEU A 58 4.77 -9.28 -11.41
CA LEU A 58 3.53 -10.00 -11.07
C LEU A 58 2.26 -9.29 -11.54
N LEU A 59 2.28 -7.95 -11.56
CA LEU A 59 1.08 -7.13 -11.70
C LEU A 59 1.08 -6.27 -12.96
N GLY A 60 2.23 -6.09 -13.62
CA GLY A 60 2.36 -5.30 -14.85
C GLY A 60 2.35 -3.79 -14.62
N THR A 61 2.97 -3.31 -13.54
CA THR A 61 2.93 -1.89 -13.13
C THR A 61 3.95 -0.99 -13.82
N TYR A 62 4.68 -1.47 -14.83
CA TYR A 62 5.67 -0.66 -15.53
C TYR A 62 5.01 0.57 -16.17
N GLY A 63 5.55 1.77 -15.89
CA GLY A 63 4.93 3.02 -16.32
C GLY A 63 3.88 3.59 -15.35
N TYR A 64 3.57 2.89 -14.25
CA TYR A 64 2.66 3.35 -13.20
C TYR A 64 3.26 3.16 -11.80
N ASP A 65 4.55 3.44 -11.65
CA ASP A 65 5.34 3.12 -10.46
C ASP A 65 6.48 4.10 -10.16
N GLN A 66 6.41 5.29 -10.78
CA GLN A 66 7.37 6.38 -10.57
C GLN A 66 7.20 6.99 -9.17
N GLN A 67 5.96 7.04 -8.71
CA GLN A 67 5.58 7.57 -7.42
C GLN A 67 5.36 6.43 -6.42
N THR A 68 5.57 6.74 -5.15
CA THR A 68 5.52 5.82 -4.02
C THR A 68 4.77 6.49 -2.91
N PHE A 69 3.97 5.79 -2.13
CA PHE A 69 3.39 6.34 -0.90
C PHE A 69 3.40 5.28 0.18
N GLY A 70 3.46 5.67 1.45
CA GLY A 70 3.55 4.72 2.55
C GLY A 70 2.99 5.26 3.84
N PHE A 71 2.29 4.39 4.55
CA PHE A 71 1.74 4.63 5.88
C PHE A 71 1.76 3.31 6.68
N SER A 72 1.59 3.35 7.99
CA SER A 72 1.41 2.15 8.81
C SER A 72 0.03 2.03 9.42
N ILE A 73 -0.44 0.79 9.55
CA ILE A 73 -1.66 0.41 10.26
C ILE A 73 -1.26 -0.37 11.51
N GLN A 74 -1.81 -0.02 12.67
CA GLN A 74 -1.74 -0.80 13.90
C GLN A 74 -3.17 -1.22 14.24
N TYR A 75 -3.46 -2.49 14.01
CA TYR A 75 -4.76 -3.05 14.29
C TYR A 75 -4.90 -3.38 15.78
N ASN A 76 -6.03 -3.03 16.39
CA ASN A 76 -6.36 -3.28 17.78
C ASN A 76 -7.87 -3.61 17.97
N PRO A 77 -8.22 -4.64 18.78
CA PRO A 77 -9.60 -5.09 19.01
C PRO A 77 -10.57 -4.00 19.49
N ASP A 78 -10.11 -3.02 20.26
CA ASP A 78 -10.98 -2.02 20.87
C ASP A 78 -11.41 -0.92 19.89
N LYS A 79 -10.74 -0.82 18.74
CA LYS A 79 -10.82 0.36 17.86
C LYS A 79 -11.21 0.04 16.42
N ASP A 80 -10.87 -1.14 15.92
CA ASP A 80 -11.08 -1.49 14.51
C ASP A 80 -12.39 -2.24 14.29
N LYS A 81 -13.49 -1.51 14.13
CA LYS A 81 -14.82 -2.14 13.96
C LYS A 81 -15.38 -2.07 12.54
N ASP A 82 -14.90 -1.14 11.70
CA ASP A 82 -15.46 -0.94 10.35
C ASP A 82 -14.38 -0.88 9.26
N LEU A 83 -13.89 -2.06 8.84
CA LEU A 83 -12.96 -2.21 7.72
C LEU A 83 -13.74 -2.65 6.46
N ASN A 84 -14.66 -1.79 6.02
CA ASN A 84 -15.52 -2.06 4.87
C ASN A 84 -14.71 -2.36 3.60
N PRO A 85 -15.29 -3.15 2.67
CA PRO A 85 -14.66 -3.40 1.38
C PRO A 85 -14.32 -2.09 0.64
N HIS A 86 -13.08 -1.99 0.17
CA HIS A 86 -12.57 -0.83 -0.56
C HIS A 86 -11.52 -1.26 -1.59
N THR A 87 -11.12 -0.30 -2.43
CA THR A 87 -9.98 -0.39 -3.34
C THR A 87 -8.95 0.66 -2.97
N ASP A 88 -7.69 0.42 -3.30
CA ASP A 88 -6.62 1.40 -3.12
C ASP A 88 -6.41 2.24 -4.36
N ALA A 89 -6.06 3.52 -4.16
CA ALA A 89 -5.65 4.43 -5.22
C ALA A 89 -4.20 4.15 -5.69
N SER A 90 -3.92 2.90 -6.04
CA SER A 90 -2.58 2.42 -6.38
C SER A 90 -2.58 1.53 -7.62
N ALA A 91 -1.46 1.52 -8.35
CA ALA A 91 -1.16 0.49 -9.33
C ALA A 91 -0.86 -0.85 -8.65
N ALA A 92 -0.15 -0.80 -7.54
CA ALA A 92 0.07 -1.93 -6.65
C ALA A 92 0.13 -1.47 -5.19
N THR A 93 -0.42 -2.30 -4.31
CA THR A 93 -0.32 -2.19 -2.86
C THR A 93 0.52 -3.33 -2.34
N LEU A 94 1.46 -3.01 -1.45
CA LEU A 94 2.24 -3.96 -0.66
C LEU A 94 1.90 -3.74 0.81
N ASN A 95 1.48 -4.80 1.48
CA ASN A 95 1.09 -4.78 2.89
C ASN A 95 1.89 -5.86 3.62
N ILE A 96 2.67 -5.49 4.64
CA ILE A 96 3.63 -6.38 5.30
C ILE A 96 3.29 -6.45 6.77
N ASN A 97 3.20 -7.63 7.36
CA ASN A 97 3.14 -7.78 8.80
C ASN A 97 4.54 -7.77 9.40
N ILE A 98 4.84 -6.78 10.25
CA ILE A 98 6.14 -6.63 10.89
C ILE A 98 6.17 -7.00 12.37
N ASN A 99 5.12 -7.66 12.87
CA ASN A 99 5.15 -8.24 14.20
C ASN A 99 6.34 -9.20 14.34
N LEU A 100 6.92 -9.25 15.53
CA LEU A 100 7.88 -10.27 15.91
C LEU A 100 7.17 -11.63 16.11
N PRO A 101 7.89 -12.77 16.04
CA PRO A 101 7.28 -14.08 16.24
C PRO A 101 6.57 -14.28 17.58
N ASN A 102 6.94 -13.51 18.61
CA ASN A 102 6.32 -13.52 19.94
C ASN A 102 5.19 -12.50 20.13
N GLU A 103 4.92 -11.64 19.14
CA GLU A 103 3.83 -10.64 19.16
C GLU A 103 2.59 -11.25 18.50
N SER A 104 1.93 -12.17 19.21
CA SER A 104 0.78 -12.92 18.72
C SER A 104 -0.49 -12.07 18.63
N PHE A 105 -1.33 -12.38 17.64
CA PHE A 105 -2.69 -11.83 17.48
C PHE A 105 -3.63 -12.87 16.87
N THR A 106 -4.95 -12.64 16.94
CA THR A 106 -5.96 -13.51 16.34
C THR A 106 -6.98 -12.72 15.49
N GLY A 107 -7.61 -13.40 14.52
CA GLY A 107 -8.49 -12.77 13.53
C GLY A 107 -7.69 -12.01 12.47
N SER A 108 -8.25 -10.89 11.99
CA SER A 108 -7.59 -10.00 11.02
C SER A 108 -7.30 -10.63 9.65
N GLU A 109 -8.12 -11.59 9.25
CA GLU A 109 -8.13 -12.14 7.90
C GLU A 109 -8.40 -11.04 6.87
N VAL A 110 -7.86 -11.18 5.66
CA VAL A 110 -8.10 -10.25 4.56
C VAL A 110 -8.78 -10.99 3.43
N ASP A 111 -9.94 -10.48 3.02
CA ASP A 111 -10.71 -10.99 1.90
C ASP A 111 -10.44 -10.15 0.66
N PHE A 112 -9.98 -10.79 -0.42
CA PHE A 112 -9.82 -10.19 -1.74
C PHE A 112 -10.94 -10.69 -2.65
N GLN A 113 -11.74 -9.77 -3.18
CA GLN A 113 -12.88 -10.08 -4.03
C GLN A 113 -12.45 -10.15 -5.50
N ASN A 114 -12.73 -11.29 -6.13
CA ASN A 114 -12.61 -11.47 -7.57
C ASN A 114 -14.02 -11.44 -8.17
N HIS A 115 -14.47 -10.26 -8.59
CA HIS A 115 -15.79 -10.08 -9.20
C HIS A 115 -15.96 -10.87 -10.50
N SER A 116 -14.90 -10.98 -11.30
CA SER A 116 -14.92 -11.70 -12.58
C SER A 116 -15.23 -13.19 -12.40
N ALA A 117 -14.74 -13.78 -11.30
CA ALA A 117 -14.93 -15.19 -10.98
C ALA A 117 -16.05 -15.43 -9.95
N GLY A 118 -16.63 -14.37 -9.37
CA GLY A 118 -17.58 -14.46 -8.26
C GLY A 118 -16.99 -15.16 -7.02
N ARG A 119 -15.69 -15.02 -6.78
CA ARG A 119 -14.96 -15.72 -5.71
C ARG A 119 -14.24 -14.76 -4.78
N THR A 120 -14.13 -15.13 -3.52
CA THR A 120 -13.30 -14.44 -2.52
C THR A 120 -12.08 -15.29 -2.20
N VAL A 121 -10.90 -14.68 -2.22
CA VAL A 121 -9.66 -15.27 -1.74
C VAL A 121 -9.37 -14.69 -0.35
N ARG A 122 -9.40 -15.55 0.67
CA ARG A 122 -9.08 -15.18 2.04
C ARG A 122 -7.63 -15.50 2.36
N THR A 123 -6.96 -14.62 3.08
CA THR A 123 -5.60 -14.81 3.56
C THR A 123 -5.43 -14.28 4.98
N VAL A 124 -4.40 -14.75 5.68
CA VAL A 124 -4.10 -14.38 7.07
C VAL A 124 -2.64 -14.00 7.15
N PHE A 125 -2.37 -12.84 7.74
CA PHE A 125 -1.00 -12.41 7.98
C PHE A 125 -0.33 -13.26 9.06
N LYS A 126 0.93 -13.62 8.82
CA LYS A 126 1.86 -14.15 9.83
C LYS A 126 3.02 -13.16 10.00
N PRO A 127 3.74 -13.15 11.13
CA PRO A 127 4.99 -12.40 11.27
C PRO A 127 5.90 -12.53 10.04
N GLY A 128 6.28 -11.40 9.43
CA GLY A 128 7.12 -11.34 8.23
C GLY A 128 6.42 -11.63 6.91
N LEU A 129 5.12 -11.97 6.90
CA LEU A 129 4.37 -12.19 5.66
C LEU A 129 4.04 -10.87 4.98
N ALA A 130 4.27 -10.81 3.67
CA ALA A 130 3.87 -9.71 2.80
C ALA A 130 2.82 -10.17 1.80
N ILE A 131 1.83 -9.31 1.53
CA ILE A 131 0.84 -9.48 0.46
C ILE A 131 1.01 -8.33 -0.52
N ILE A 132 1.09 -8.66 -1.81
CA ILE A 132 1.13 -7.68 -2.90
C ILE A 132 -0.07 -7.91 -3.83
N HIS A 133 -0.81 -6.86 -4.16
CA HIS A 133 -1.99 -6.94 -5.04
C HIS A 133 -2.15 -5.65 -5.85
N ARG A 134 -3.01 -5.70 -6.89
CA ARG A 134 -3.42 -4.48 -7.61
C ARG A 134 -4.34 -3.65 -6.73
N GLY A 135 -4.21 -2.33 -6.77
CA GLY A 135 -5.04 -1.44 -5.95
C GLY A 135 -6.54 -1.53 -6.28
N ASN A 136 -6.88 -1.79 -7.55
CA ASN A 136 -8.25 -1.94 -8.00
C ASN A 136 -8.94 -3.25 -7.59
N VAL A 137 -8.29 -4.15 -6.83
CA VAL A 137 -8.92 -5.36 -6.30
C VAL A 137 -9.66 -4.99 -5.01
N PRO A 138 -11.00 -5.13 -4.96
CA PRO A 138 -11.75 -4.82 -3.77
C PRO A 138 -11.40 -5.79 -2.65
N HIS A 139 -11.14 -5.27 -1.46
CA HIS A 139 -10.72 -6.07 -0.33
C HIS A 139 -11.21 -5.51 1.00
N ALA A 140 -11.33 -6.38 2.00
CA ALA A 140 -11.78 -6.04 3.35
C ALA A 140 -10.96 -6.81 4.38
N THR A 141 -10.66 -6.16 5.50
CA THR A 141 -9.95 -6.80 6.61
C THR A 141 -10.97 -7.12 7.71
N HIS A 142 -10.98 -8.35 8.18
CA HIS A 142 -11.81 -8.78 9.30
C HIS A 142 -11.30 -8.14 10.60
N PRO A 143 -12.15 -7.96 11.63
CA PRO A 143 -11.69 -7.46 12.91
C PRO A 143 -10.59 -8.33 13.52
N ILE A 144 -9.61 -7.69 14.13
CA ILE A 144 -8.67 -8.35 15.04
C ILE A 144 -9.40 -8.65 16.35
N THR A 145 -9.22 -9.84 16.91
CA THR A 145 -9.97 -10.30 18.09
C THR A 145 -9.13 -10.38 19.36
N SER A 146 -7.81 -10.45 19.23
CA SER A 146 -6.86 -10.33 20.34
C SER A 146 -5.48 -9.88 19.85
N GLY A 147 -4.66 -9.34 20.75
CA GLY A 147 -3.32 -8.86 20.43
C GLY A 147 -3.33 -7.56 19.61
N GLN A 148 -2.20 -7.28 18.95
CA GLN A 148 -2.05 -6.15 18.04
C GLN A 148 -1.33 -6.62 16.78
N ARG A 149 -1.67 -6.03 15.64
CA ARG A 149 -0.98 -6.31 14.37
C ARG A 149 -0.49 -5.01 13.76
N SER A 150 0.80 -4.93 13.44
CA SER A 150 1.39 -3.71 12.88
C SER A 150 1.88 -3.96 11.47
N ASN A 151 1.34 -3.20 10.51
CA ASN A 151 1.64 -3.36 9.10
C ASN A 151 2.00 -2.03 8.43
N PRO A 152 3.20 -1.84 7.88
CA PRO A 152 3.41 -0.87 6.81
C PRO A 152 2.63 -1.28 5.57
N VAL A 153 1.93 -0.32 4.99
CA VAL A 153 1.22 -0.39 3.72
C VAL A 153 1.86 0.63 2.78
N THR A 154 2.28 0.17 1.60
CA THR A 154 2.94 1.01 0.61
C THR A 154 2.31 0.85 -0.75
N TRP A 155 2.25 1.96 -1.49
CA TRP A 155 1.63 2.06 -2.80
C TRP A 155 2.66 2.42 -3.86
N LEU A 156 2.47 1.89 -5.07
CA LEU A 156 3.07 2.37 -6.30
C LEU A 156 1.98 3.00 -7.16
N TYR A 157 2.31 4.12 -7.79
CA TYR A 157 1.46 4.79 -8.77
C TYR A 157 2.33 5.61 -9.74
N GLY A 158 1.77 6.00 -10.87
CA GLY A 158 2.42 6.85 -11.86
C GLY A 158 2.42 8.32 -11.46
N GLU A 159 3.11 9.13 -12.25
CA GLU A 159 3.13 10.59 -12.06
C GLU A 159 1.71 11.17 -11.96
N ARG A 160 1.51 12.16 -11.08
CA ARG A 160 0.22 12.83 -10.89
C ARG A 160 -0.93 11.84 -10.63
N MET A 161 -0.71 10.90 -9.71
CA MET A 161 -1.72 9.93 -9.28
C MET A 161 -2.22 8.95 -10.34
N GLN A 162 -1.48 8.75 -11.43
CA GLN A 162 -1.89 7.83 -12.47
C GLN A 162 -1.87 6.38 -11.97
N ILE A 163 -2.93 5.64 -12.25
CA ILE A 163 -3.01 4.19 -12.02
C ILE A 163 -3.42 3.50 -13.32
N PRO A 164 -3.01 2.23 -13.55
CA PRO A 164 -3.40 1.49 -14.75
C PRO A 164 -4.93 1.42 -14.83
N ARG A 165 -5.51 2.00 -15.89
CA ARG A 165 -6.95 1.92 -16.15
C ARG A 165 -7.25 0.59 -16.84
N GLY A 166 -7.71 -0.40 -16.07
CA GLY A 166 -8.57 -1.47 -16.59
C GLY A 166 -10.02 -0.99 -16.57
N HIS A 167 -10.81 -1.30 -17.60
CA HIS A 167 -12.17 -0.80 -17.83
C HIS A 167 -13.01 -0.64 -16.54
N SER A 168 -13.67 0.53 -16.41
CA SER A 168 -14.56 1.01 -15.34
C SER A 168 -13.89 1.70 -14.13
N SER A 169 -13.79 3.01 -14.23
CA SER A 169 -13.52 3.97 -13.16
C SER A 169 -14.79 4.22 -12.33
N SER A 170 -14.67 4.15 -10.99
CA SER A 170 -15.71 4.52 -10.02
C SER A 170 -15.74 6.02 -9.69
N TYR A 171 -14.89 6.83 -10.32
CA TYR A 171 -15.01 8.29 -10.28
C TYR A 171 -15.30 8.81 -11.69
N GLY A 172 -16.49 9.40 -11.82
CA GLY A 172 -17.03 9.93 -13.06
C GLY A 172 -16.13 10.97 -13.69
N GLY A 173 -15.92 10.82 -15.00
CA GLY A 173 -15.15 11.75 -15.81
C GLY A 173 -14.86 11.11 -17.16
N VAL A 174 -15.74 11.34 -18.14
CA VAL A 174 -15.50 11.02 -19.54
C VAL A 174 -14.27 11.81 -19.99
N GLY A 175 -13.14 11.12 -20.08
CA GLY A 175 -11.86 11.70 -20.44
C GLY A 175 -11.08 10.69 -21.25
N VAL A 176 -11.01 10.97 -22.55
CA VAL A 176 -10.20 10.37 -23.62
C VAL A 176 -9.00 9.59 -23.05
N ALA A 177 -8.93 8.30 -23.35
CA ALA A 177 -7.74 7.49 -23.11
C ALA A 177 -6.53 8.25 -23.68
N SER A 178 -5.59 8.64 -22.84
CA SER A 178 -4.32 9.18 -23.32
C SER A 178 -3.66 8.10 -24.19
N PRO A 179 -3.44 8.33 -25.48
CA PRO A 179 -2.73 7.39 -26.32
C PRO A 179 -1.26 7.51 -25.92
N GLY A 180 -0.70 6.54 -25.20
CA GLY A 180 0.73 6.63 -24.87
C GLY A 180 1.36 5.57 -24.00
N VAL A 181 0.63 4.87 -23.12
CA VAL A 181 1.25 3.82 -22.31
C VAL A 181 0.92 2.46 -22.92
N ALA A 182 1.61 2.13 -24.00
CA ALA A 182 1.71 0.75 -24.43
C ALA A 182 2.27 -0.05 -23.25
N ILE A 183 1.52 -1.02 -22.74
CA ILE A 183 2.07 -2.03 -21.84
C ILE A 183 3.18 -2.70 -22.66
N PRO A 184 4.48 -2.53 -22.34
CA PRO A 184 5.52 -3.15 -23.13
C PRO A 184 5.33 -4.65 -22.99
N GLN A 185 4.98 -5.31 -24.10
CA GLN A 185 4.63 -6.72 -24.09
C GLN A 185 5.82 -7.59 -23.63
N GLU A 186 7.04 -7.04 -23.62
CA GLU A 186 8.21 -7.62 -22.96
C GLU A 186 9.08 -6.54 -22.27
N VAL A 187 8.78 -6.20 -21.01
CA VAL A 187 9.75 -5.50 -20.16
C VAL A 187 10.87 -6.49 -19.82
N SER A 188 12.13 -6.14 -20.06
CA SER A 188 13.28 -6.98 -19.72
C SER A 188 13.49 -7.10 -18.21
N ALA A 189 14.27 -8.09 -17.77
CA ALA A 189 14.66 -8.20 -16.36
C ALA A 189 15.46 -6.97 -15.88
N GLN A 190 16.30 -6.40 -16.76
CA GLN A 190 17.05 -5.20 -16.44
C GLN A 190 16.13 -4.00 -16.23
N GLU A 191 15.20 -3.75 -17.15
CA GLU A 191 14.20 -2.68 -17.02
C GLU A 191 13.34 -2.86 -15.76
N ARG A 192 12.94 -4.09 -15.44
CA ARG A 192 12.17 -4.35 -14.21
C ARG A 192 12.89 -3.92 -12.93
N TRP A 193 14.22 -4.01 -12.89
CA TRP A 193 15.04 -3.67 -11.71
C TRP A 193 15.56 -2.23 -11.72
N GLN A 194 15.20 -1.40 -12.70
CA GLN A 194 15.58 0.01 -12.73
C GLN A 194 14.71 0.87 -11.80
N VAL A 195 15.33 1.81 -11.10
CA VAL A 195 14.61 2.85 -10.37
C VAL A 195 14.24 3.97 -11.36
N PRO A 196 12.96 4.39 -11.44
CA PRO A 196 12.57 5.51 -12.28
C PRO A 196 13.32 6.79 -11.91
N THR A 197 13.68 7.58 -12.93
CA THR A 197 14.38 8.87 -12.76
C THR A 197 13.44 10.07 -12.69
N ALA A 198 12.14 9.85 -12.95
CA ALA A 198 11.14 10.92 -12.87
C ALA A 198 11.12 11.52 -11.46
N PRO A 199 11.02 12.85 -11.33
CA PRO A 199 10.93 13.49 -10.02
C PRO A 199 9.69 13.03 -9.27
N LYS A 200 9.77 13.00 -7.94
CA LYS A 200 8.59 12.77 -7.10
C LYS A 200 7.64 13.97 -7.21
N ASP A 201 6.34 13.71 -7.20
CA ASP A 201 5.33 14.77 -7.09
C ASP A 201 5.55 15.55 -5.78
N GLU A 202 5.25 16.85 -5.76
CA GLU A 202 5.52 17.71 -4.59
C GLU A 202 4.56 17.47 -3.41
N PHE A 203 3.43 16.81 -3.66
CA PHE A 203 2.40 16.53 -2.66
C PHE A 203 2.17 15.03 -2.50
N ALA A 204 1.75 14.65 -1.29
CA ALA A 204 1.28 13.31 -0.99
C ALA A 204 -0.11 13.07 -1.63
N PRO A 205 -0.51 11.81 -1.88
CA PRO A 205 -1.67 11.44 -2.69
C PRO A 205 -3.04 11.63 -1.99
N PHE A 206 -3.37 12.84 -1.54
CA PHE A 206 -4.65 13.17 -0.87
C PHE A 206 -4.98 14.67 -0.88
#